data_AF-A0A2W5V2E4-F1
#
_entry.id   AF-A0A2W5V2E4-F1
#
_cell.length_a   1.000
_cell.length_b   1.000
_cell.length_c   1.000
_cell.angle_alpha   90.00
_cell.angle_beta   90.00
_cell.angle_gamma   90.00
#
_symmetry.space_group_name_H-M   'P 1'
#
loop_
_entity.id
_entity.type
_entity.pdbx_description
1 polymer ?
#
loop_
_entity_poly.entity_id
_entity_poly.type
_entity_poly.pdbx_seq_one_letter_code
_entity_poly.pdbx_strand_id
1 'polypeptide(L)'
;MGDDSMVRIEPPPSIRAAKVLSIDYALERLPNCRAWYRGFAAWEILAYVRFDGGPVQSTVTTRQIGQQRLAAPANFDIPDGAHSAEVWFYASDIGGCTQWDSNYGQNYHLRF
;
A
#
# COMPACT_ATOMS: atom_id res chain seq x y z
N MET A 1 29.46 51.12 14.59
CA MET A 1 28.23 51.21 13.77
C MET A 1 28.59 50.58 12.44
N GLY A 2 28.51 49.26 12.31
CA GLY A 2 27.31 48.51 11.89
C GLY A 2 27.52 48.20 10.40
N ASP A 3 27.35 47.01 9.85
CA ASP A 3 26.65 45.79 10.23
C ASP A 3 27.31 44.64 9.45
N ASP A 4 27.60 43.53 10.13
CA ASP A 4 28.14 42.30 9.55
C ASP A 4 26.94 41.43 9.17
N SER A 5 26.43 41.60 7.94
CA SER A 5 25.29 40.84 7.45
C SER A 5 25.72 39.42 7.06
N MET A 6 25.79 38.53 8.06
CA MET A 6 25.86 37.09 7.84
C MET A 6 24.54 36.61 7.21
N VAL A 7 24.57 36.29 5.92
CA VAL A 7 23.50 35.54 5.26
C VAL A 7 23.49 34.13 5.86
N ARG A 8 22.48 33.83 6.69
CA ARG A 8 22.19 32.46 7.12
C ARG A 8 21.65 31.69 5.92
N ILE A 9 22.47 30.84 5.33
CA ILE A 9 22.01 29.80 4.40
C ILE A 9 21.26 28.79 5.26
N GLU A 10 19.94 28.81 5.22
CA GLU A 10 19.13 27.71 5.78
C GLU A 10 19.54 26.43 5.03
N PRO A 11 19.84 25.32 5.74
CA PRO A 11 20.13 24.07 5.06
C PRO A 11 18.91 23.70 4.21
N PRO A 12 19.10 23.14 2.98
CA PRO A 12 17.98 22.67 2.18
C PRO A 12 17.15 21.68 3.01
N PRO A 13 15.82 21.57 2.77
CA PRO A 13 15.02 20.55 3.42
C PRO A 13 15.75 19.22 3.24
N SER A 14 16.08 18.56 4.35
CA SER A 14 16.86 17.33 4.32
C SER A 14 16.19 16.35 3.37
N ILE A 15 16.77 16.12 2.20
CA ILE A 15 16.29 15.10 1.28
C ILE A 15 16.63 13.77 1.94
N ARG A 16 15.68 13.22 2.68
CA ARG A 16 15.75 11.84 3.16
C ARG A 16 15.28 10.95 2.03
N ALA A 17 16.01 9.86 1.76
CA ALA A 17 15.50 8.83 0.86
C ALA A 17 14.21 8.27 1.45
N ALA A 18 13.11 8.30 0.68
CA ALA A 18 11.86 7.70 1.09
C ALA A 18 12.10 6.21 1.38
N LYS A 19 11.62 5.72 2.52
CA LYS A 19 11.57 4.29 2.82
C LYS A 19 10.30 3.73 2.19
N VAL A 20 10.39 2.59 1.52
CA VAL A 20 9.23 1.96 0.85
C VAL A 20 8.91 0.63 1.53
N LEU A 21 7.64 0.43 1.87
CA LEU A 21 7.08 -0.87 2.20
C LEU A 21 6.58 -1.52 0.90
N SER A 22 7.28 -2.55 0.44
CA SER A 22 6.87 -3.37 -0.71
C SER A 22 6.21 -4.66 -0.22
N ILE A 23 4.97 -4.90 -0.65
CA ILE A 23 4.19 -6.07 -0.26
C ILE A 23 3.98 -6.96 -1.49
N ASP A 24 4.61 -8.14 -1.46
CA ASP A 24 4.36 -9.22 -2.40
C ASP A 24 3.25 -10.12 -1.85
N TYR A 25 2.01 -9.90 -2.30
CA TYR A 25 0.86 -10.63 -1.80
C TYR A 25 0.60 -11.92 -2.60
N ALA A 26 0.53 -13.06 -1.91
CA ALA A 26 0.13 -14.34 -2.49
C ALA A 26 -1.39 -14.34 -2.74
N LEU A 27 -1.79 -14.24 -4.00
CA LEU A 27 -3.20 -14.08 -4.37
C LEU A 27 -4.04 -15.26 -3.86
N GLU A 28 -3.48 -16.47 -3.81
CA GLU A 28 -4.14 -17.73 -3.40
C GLU A 28 -4.78 -17.67 -2.01
N ARG A 29 -4.37 -16.72 -1.16
CA ARG A 29 -4.97 -16.45 0.15
C ARG A 29 -6.40 -15.91 0.05
N LEU A 30 -6.73 -15.25 -1.06
CA LEU A 30 -8.08 -14.81 -1.43
C LEU A 30 -8.46 -15.42 -2.79
N PRO A 31 -8.84 -16.71 -2.83
CA PRO A 31 -9.10 -17.42 -4.09
C PRO A 31 -10.49 -17.11 -4.67
N ASN A 32 -11.42 -16.59 -3.87
CA ASN A 32 -12.77 -16.23 -4.30
C ASN A 32 -12.85 -14.77 -4.78
N CYS A 33 -14.05 -14.36 -5.23
CA CYS A 33 -14.32 -13.02 -5.76
C CYS A 33 -13.42 -12.67 -6.94
N ARG A 34 -13.36 -13.58 -7.91
CA ARG A 34 -12.53 -13.48 -9.13
C ARG A 34 -13.36 -13.58 -10.40
N ALA A 35 -14.48 -12.87 -10.45
CA ALA A 35 -15.38 -12.92 -11.60
C ALA A 35 -14.72 -12.46 -12.91
N TRP A 36 -15.28 -12.96 -14.01
CA TRP A 36 -14.90 -12.61 -15.37
C TRP A 36 -16.00 -11.78 -16.02
N TYR A 37 -15.62 -10.78 -16.82
CA TYR A 37 -16.55 -9.99 -17.61
C TYR A 37 -16.01 -9.75 -19.01
N ARG A 38 -16.82 -10.11 -20.01
CA ARG A 38 -16.49 -9.97 -21.44
C ARG A 38 -15.10 -10.53 -21.81
N GLY A 39 -14.72 -11.66 -21.18
CA GLY A 39 -13.44 -12.31 -21.43
C GLY A 39 -12.24 -11.68 -20.71
N PHE A 40 -12.45 -10.79 -19.73
CA PHE A 40 -11.39 -10.24 -18.89
C PHE A 40 -11.64 -10.57 -17.41
N ALA A 41 -10.57 -10.81 -16.67
CA ALA A 41 -10.57 -10.81 -15.21
C ALA A 41 -11.08 -9.45 -14.71
N ALA A 42 -12.25 -9.46 -14.06
CA ALA A 42 -12.97 -8.26 -13.62
C ALA A 42 -13.02 -8.22 -12.09
N TRP A 43 -11.85 -8.36 -11.49
CA TRP A 43 -11.63 -8.40 -10.05
C TRP A 43 -10.30 -7.73 -9.70
N GLU A 44 -10.13 -7.40 -8.44
CA GLU A 44 -8.89 -6.90 -7.90
C GLU A 44 -8.71 -7.31 -6.44
N ILE A 45 -7.46 -7.26 -5.99
CA ILE A 45 -7.11 -7.34 -4.57
C ILE A 45 -6.39 -6.05 -4.21
N LEU A 46 -6.85 -5.39 -3.15
CA LEU A 46 -6.26 -4.21 -2.57
C LEU A 46 -5.48 -4.60 -1.31
N ALA A 47 -4.29 -4.04 -1.15
CA ALA A 47 -3.62 -3.95 0.13
C ALA A 47 -4.01 -2.62 0.78
N TYR A 48 -4.34 -2.66 2.06
CA TYR A 48 -4.53 -1.50 2.92
C TYR A 48 -3.40 -1.45 3.94
N VAL A 49 -2.89 -0.25 4.21
CA VAL A 49 -1.87 0.00 5.21
C VAL A 49 -2.26 1.17 6.10
N ARG A 50 -2.00 1.06 7.39
CA ARG A 50 -2.05 2.16 8.36
C ARG A 50 -0.74 2.24 9.12
N PHE A 51 -0.04 3.36 9.03
CA PHE A 51 1.19 3.62 9.78
C PHE A 51 0.89 4.30 11.10
N ASP A 52 1.37 3.74 12.22
CA ASP A 52 1.25 4.27 13.59
C ASP A 52 -0.15 4.81 13.96
N GLY A 53 -1.21 4.10 13.55
CA GLY A 53 -2.60 4.50 13.84
C GLY A 53 -3.10 5.71 13.01
N GLY A 54 -2.34 6.18 12.03
CA GLY A 54 -2.69 7.29 11.15
C GLY A 54 -3.76 6.95 10.08
N PRO A 55 -3.83 7.75 9.01
CA PRO A 55 -4.76 7.51 7.90
C PRO A 55 -4.48 6.18 7.20
N VAL A 56 -5.57 5.53 6.75
CA VAL A 56 -5.48 4.34 5.91
C VAL A 56 -5.10 4.73 4.48
N GLN A 57 -4.12 4.04 3.94
CA GLN A 57 -3.72 4.09 2.54
C GLN A 57 -4.06 2.75 1.88
N SER A 58 -4.28 2.74 0.56
CA SER A 58 -4.50 1.49 -0.18
C SER A 58 -3.94 1.53 -1.58
N THR A 59 -3.50 0.39 -2.09
CA THR A 59 -3.12 0.21 -3.49
C THR A 59 -3.40 -1.22 -3.96
N VAL A 60 -3.46 -1.42 -5.27
CA VAL A 60 -3.71 -2.73 -5.88
C VAL A 60 -2.49 -3.65 -5.72
N THR A 61 -2.74 -4.93 -5.40
CA THR A 61 -1.72 -5.99 -5.38
C THR A 61 -1.70 -6.79 -6.69
N THR A 62 -2.37 -6.27 -7.72
CA THR A 62 -2.55 -6.96 -8.99
C THR A 62 -2.33 -6.01 -10.15
N ARG A 63 -1.90 -6.56 -11.28
CA ARG A 63 -1.79 -5.86 -12.56
C ARG A 63 -2.54 -6.63 -13.63
N GLN A 64 -3.24 -5.91 -14.49
CA GLN A 64 -3.86 -6.50 -15.68
C GLN A 64 -2.78 -6.82 -16.72
N ILE A 65 -2.69 -8.09 -17.13
CA ILE A 65 -1.82 -8.57 -18.20
C ILE A 65 -2.68 -9.39 -19.17
N GLY A 66 -2.95 -8.82 -20.34
CA GLY A 66 -3.92 -9.39 -21.29
C GLY A 66 -5.29 -9.52 -20.63
N GLN A 67 -5.85 -10.72 -20.66
CA GLN A 67 -7.16 -11.03 -20.06
C GLN A 67 -7.10 -11.38 -18.57
N GLN A 68 -5.90 -11.48 -17.99
CA GLN A 68 -5.69 -11.97 -16.62
C GLN A 68 -5.27 -10.84 -15.66
N ARG A 69 -5.48 -11.08 -14.36
CA ARG A 69 -4.87 -10.32 -13.26
C ARG A 69 -3.75 -11.15 -12.64
N LEU A 70 -2.53 -10.63 -12.68
CA LEU A 70 -1.36 -11.27 -12.09
C LEU A 70 -0.90 -10.48 -10.86
N ALA A 71 -0.16 -11.15 -9.97
CA ALA A 71 0.41 -10.52 -8.78
C ALA A 71 1.34 -9.37 -9.19
N ALA A 72 1.27 -8.26 -8.45
CA ALA A 72 2.18 -7.13 -8.58
C ALA A 72 2.47 -6.57 -7.18
N PRO A 73 3.70 -6.08 -6.93
CA PRO A 73 4.03 -5.50 -5.63
C PRO A 73 3.16 -4.28 -5.33
N ALA A 74 2.61 -4.25 -4.12
CA ALA A 74 1.96 -3.06 -3.57
C ALA A 74 2.99 -2.24 -2.78
N ASN A 75 3.27 -1.03 -3.27
CA ASN A 75 4.28 -0.14 -2.69
C ASN A 75 3.62 1.00 -1.91
N PHE A 76 4.11 1.25 -0.70
CA PHE A 76 3.71 2.36 0.14
C PHE A 76 4.93 3.14 0.60
N ASP A 77 4.89 4.45 0.50
CA ASP A 77 5.88 5.31 1.13
C ASP A 77 5.67 5.27 2.65
N ILE A 78 6.70 4.82 3.37
CA ILE A 78 6.71 4.81 4.82
C ILE A 78 6.96 6.26 5.28
N PRO A 79 6.03 6.86 6.05
CA PRO A 79 6.23 8.21 6.56
C PRO A 79 7.50 8.31 7.42
N ASP A 80 8.15 9.47 7.37
CA ASP A 80 9.31 9.74 8.23
C ASP A 80 8.94 9.58 9.71
N GLY A 81 9.76 8.81 10.43
CA GLY A 81 9.52 8.51 11.84
C GLY A 81 8.46 7.44 12.11
N ALA A 82 7.91 6.79 11.08
CA ALA A 82 6.98 5.69 11.31
C ALA A 82 7.69 4.48 11.94
N HIS A 83 7.08 3.88 12.96
CA HIS A 83 7.61 2.76 13.74
C HIS A 83 6.85 1.46 13.55
N SER A 84 5.61 1.54 13.08
CA SER A 84 4.77 0.38 12.86
C SER A 84 3.80 0.55 11.71
N ALA A 85 3.39 -0.57 11.14
CA ALA A 85 2.33 -0.63 10.14
C ALA A 85 1.34 -1.73 10.47
N GLU A 86 0.07 -1.49 10.18
CA GLU A 86 -1.00 -2.48 10.15
C GLU A 86 -1.41 -2.71 8.69
N VAL A 87 -1.50 -3.96 8.26
CA VAL A 87 -1.76 -4.33 6.86
C VAL A 87 -2.93 -5.31 6.78
N TRP A 88 -3.83 -5.13 5.82
CA TRP A 88 -4.91 -6.07 5.53
C TRP A 88 -5.30 -6.01 4.05
N PHE A 89 -6.02 -7.03 3.58
CA PHE A 89 -6.30 -7.20 2.16
C PHE A 89 -7.79 -7.39 1.90
N TYR A 90 -8.21 -6.94 0.73
CA TYR A 90 -9.60 -6.97 0.28
C TYR A 90 -9.67 -7.44 -1.16
N ALA A 91 -10.44 -8.48 -1.43
CA ALA A 91 -10.80 -8.90 -2.77
C ALA A 91 -12.20 -8.39 -3.11
N SER A 92 -12.37 -7.89 -4.33
CA SER A 92 -13.69 -7.62 -4.88
C SER A 92 -13.76 -7.90 -6.38
N ASP A 93 -14.96 -8.21 -6.86
CA ASP A 93 -15.23 -8.35 -8.29
C ASP A 93 -16.45 -7.54 -8.75
N ILE A 94 -16.61 -7.48 -10.07
CA ILE A 94 -17.70 -6.77 -10.75
C ILE A 94 -19.10 -7.30 -10.40
N GLY A 95 -19.21 -8.53 -9.89
CA GLY A 95 -20.46 -9.14 -9.45
C GLY A 95 -20.88 -8.72 -8.03
N GLY A 96 -20.06 -7.91 -7.35
CA GLY A 96 -20.29 -7.49 -5.97
C GLY A 96 -19.83 -8.51 -4.93
N CYS A 97 -19.11 -9.57 -5.32
CA CYS A 97 -18.46 -10.46 -4.36
C CYS A 97 -17.36 -9.69 -3.63
N THR A 98 -17.25 -9.89 -2.31
CA THR A 98 -16.17 -9.30 -1.49
C THR A 98 -15.61 -10.31 -0.50
N GLN A 99 -14.30 -10.28 -0.24
CA GLN A 99 -13.66 -11.09 0.80
C GLN A 99 -12.50 -10.32 1.46
N TRP A 100 -12.27 -10.57 2.75
CA TRP A 100 -11.16 -9.98 3.51
C TRP A 100 -10.12 -11.02 3.90
N ASP A 101 -8.85 -10.61 3.89
CA ASP A 101 -7.75 -11.29 4.60
C ASP A 101 -7.11 -10.28 5.55
N SER A 102 -7.45 -10.40 6.84
CA SER A 102 -7.11 -9.44 7.89
C SER A 102 -6.69 -10.13 9.19
N ASN A 103 -6.15 -11.36 9.14
CA ASN A 103 -5.85 -12.14 10.34
C ASN A 103 -7.03 -12.15 11.35
N TYR A 104 -8.23 -12.50 10.85
CA TYR A 104 -9.48 -12.48 11.63
C TYR A 104 -9.80 -11.11 12.28
N GLY A 105 -9.50 -10.02 11.58
CA GLY A 105 -9.75 -8.64 12.04
C GLY A 105 -8.64 -8.02 12.87
N GLN A 106 -7.56 -8.76 13.16
CA GLN A 106 -6.40 -8.23 13.88
C GLN A 106 -5.43 -7.46 12.98
N ASN A 107 -5.51 -7.65 11.65
CA ASN A 107 -4.54 -7.19 10.67
C ASN A 107 -3.14 -7.80 10.88
N TYR A 108 -2.27 -7.61 9.89
CA TYR A 108 -0.86 -7.99 9.95
C TYR A 108 -0.04 -6.82 10.47
N HIS A 109 0.71 -7.02 11.55
CA HIS A 109 1.50 -5.97 12.19
C HIS A 109 2.97 -6.06 11.81
N LEU A 110 3.53 -4.95 11.35
CA LEU A 110 4.95 -4.77 11.05
C LEU A 110 5.56 -3.74 12.02
N ARG A 111 6.84 -3.91 12.34
CA ARG A 111 7.64 -2.99 13.17
C ARG A 111 8.93 -2.65 12.42
N PHE A 112 9.37 -1.39 12.51
CA PHE A 112 10.56 -0.86 11.81
C PHE A 112 11.61 -0.35 12.78
#